data_AF-A0A8S3HQ62-F1
#
_entry.id   AF-A0A8S3HQ62-F1
#
_cell.length_a   1.000
_cell.length_b   1.000
_cell.length_c   1.000
_cell.angle_alpha   90.00
_cell.angle_beta   90.00
_cell.angle_gamma   90.00
#
_symmetry.space_group_name_H-M   'P 1'
#
loop_
_entity.id
_entity.type
_entity.pdbx_description
1 polymer ?
#
loop_
_entity_poly.entity_id
_entity_poly.type
_entity_poly.pdbx_seq_one_letter_code
_entity_poly.pdbx_strand_id
1 'polypeptide(L)'
;MNKSVSDAPNKAEETYQLLEQLDHILKRPETYIGSNRPCREEMWIVDESGIEGPRIVKREITYVPGLYKIFDEILVNAADNKQRDKTMSSIEVDINQYLNKIHIFLLYIRSFPLS
;
A
#
# COMPACT_ATOMS: atom_id res chain seq x y z
N MET A 1 47.77 -9.75 39.99
CA MET A 1 47.33 -8.40 39.58
C MET A 1 46.25 -8.56 38.52
N ASN A 2 44.97 -8.65 38.92
CA ASN A 2 43.86 -8.75 37.97
C ASN A 2 43.31 -7.33 37.77
N LYS A 3 43.47 -6.77 36.57
CA LYS A 3 42.74 -5.56 36.17
C LYS A 3 41.38 -6.00 35.66
N SER A 4 40.34 -5.61 36.39
CA SER A 4 38.94 -5.69 35.99
C SER A 4 38.73 -4.83 34.75
N VAL A 5 38.26 -5.46 33.68
CA VAL A 5 37.72 -4.78 32.50
C VAL A 5 36.41 -4.12 32.94
N SER A 6 36.28 -2.83 32.69
CA SER A 6 35.15 -2.01 33.12
C SER A 6 33.89 -2.30 32.31
N ASP A 7 32.84 -2.79 32.97
CA ASP A 7 31.46 -2.92 32.47
C ASP A 7 30.75 -1.56 32.37
N ALA A 8 31.29 -0.63 31.58
CA ALA A 8 30.53 0.56 31.20
C ALA A 8 29.79 0.25 29.88
N PRO A 9 28.45 0.37 29.79
CA PRO A 9 27.75 0.18 28.54
C PRO A 9 28.29 1.17 27.52
N ASN A 10 28.64 0.66 26.35
CA ASN A 10 29.29 1.40 25.28
C ASN A 10 28.27 2.38 24.68
N LYS A 11 28.07 3.55 25.32
CA LYS A 11 27.06 4.58 25.00
C LYS A 11 26.97 4.94 23.50
N ALA A 12 28.07 4.79 22.76
CA ALA A 12 28.11 5.06 21.33
C ALA A 12 27.31 4.04 20.50
N GLU A 13 27.35 2.75 20.85
CA GLU A 13 26.62 1.69 20.14
C GLU A 13 25.11 1.74 20.45
N GLU A 14 24.73 2.21 21.65
CA GLU A 14 23.32 2.49 21.97
C GLU A 14 22.78 3.70 21.21
N THR A 15 23.63 4.68 20.92
CA THR A 15 23.24 5.93 20.23
C THR A 15 23.11 5.74 18.71
N TYR A 16 23.97 4.91 18.11
CA TYR A 16 24.00 4.71 16.66
C TYR A 16 23.73 3.25 16.30
N GLN A 17 22.52 2.99 15.82
CA GLN A 17 22.12 1.67 15.34
C GLN A 17 22.04 1.64 13.83
N LEU A 18 22.75 0.69 13.21
CA LEU A 18 22.52 0.31 11.83
C LEU A 18 21.29 -0.60 11.79
N LEU A 19 20.33 -0.27 10.93
CA LEU A 19 19.12 -1.07 10.73
C LEU A 19 19.14 -1.69 9.35
N GLU A 20 18.71 -2.94 9.26
CA GLU A 20 18.40 -3.54 7.96
C GLU A 20 17.20 -2.84 7.31
N GLN A 21 17.09 -2.96 5.99
CA GLN A 21 16.10 -2.20 5.23
C GLN A 21 14.67 -2.53 5.64
N LEU A 22 14.36 -3.82 5.87
CA LEU A 22 13.03 -4.25 6.34
C LEU A 22 12.72 -3.69 7.72
N ASP A 23 13.68 -3.72 8.64
CA ASP A 23 13.52 -3.16 9.98
C ASP A 23 13.32 -1.65 9.95
N HIS A 24 14.00 -0.94 9.05
CA HIS A 24 13.82 0.49 8.88
C HIS A 24 12.42 0.83 8.34
N ILE A 25 11.93 0.08 7.35
CA ILE A 25 10.56 0.24 6.81
C ILE A 25 9.52 0.02 7.91
N LEU A 26 9.66 -1.04 8.70
CA LEU A 26 8.74 -1.35 9.79
C LEU A 26 8.81 -0.31 10.92
N LYS A 27 10.01 0.21 11.23
CA LYS A 27 10.19 1.24 12.25
C LYS A 27 9.70 2.61 11.81
N ARG A 28 9.75 2.93 10.51
CA ARG A 28 9.43 4.24 9.95
C ARG A 28 8.57 4.13 8.69
N PRO A 29 7.35 3.56 8.78
CA PRO A 29 6.49 3.36 7.62
C PRO A 29 6.07 4.68 6.96
N GLU A 30 6.02 5.76 7.74
CA GLU A 30 5.59 7.09 7.29
C GLU A 30 6.37 7.61 6.07
N THR A 31 7.68 7.32 5.99
CA THR A 31 8.52 7.74 4.85
C THR A 31 8.25 6.93 3.58
N TYR A 32 7.63 5.75 3.69
CA TYR A 32 7.41 4.83 2.57
C TYR A 32 5.98 4.85 2.07
N ILE A 33 5.01 4.80 2.98
CA ILE A 33 3.59 4.64 2.64
C ILE A 33 2.74 5.83 3.14
N GLY A 34 3.32 6.75 3.90
CA GLY A 34 2.59 7.80 4.61
C GLY A 34 2.06 7.34 5.97
N SER A 35 1.20 8.17 6.57
CA SER A 35 0.69 7.94 7.94
C SER A 35 -0.02 6.59 8.06
N ASN A 36 0.36 5.81 9.08
CA ASN A 36 -0.36 4.60 9.49
C ASN A 36 -1.49 4.88 10.49
N ARG A 37 -1.79 6.16 10.76
CA ARG A 37 -2.88 6.61 11.62
C ARG A 37 -4.04 7.19 10.79
N PRO A 38 -5.29 7.09 11.27
CA PRO A 38 -6.41 7.75 10.62
C PRO A 38 -6.21 9.27 10.52
N CYS A 39 -6.43 9.84 9.35
CA CYS A 39 -6.51 11.28 9.12
C CYS A 39 -7.89 11.66 8.57
N ARG A 40 -8.27 12.93 8.72
CA ARG A 40 -9.48 13.53 8.13
C ARG A 40 -9.07 14.47 7.01
N GLU A 41 -9.50 14.17 5.80
CA GLU A 41 -9.17 14.94 4.61
C GLU A 41 -10.36 14.99 3.64
N GLU A 42 -10.42 16.06 2.86
CA GLU A 42 -11.47 16.27 1.86
C GLU A 42 -11.08 15.59 0.55
N MET A 43 -11.77 14.50 0.21
CA MET A 43 -11.42 13.62 -0.92
C MET A 43 -12.57 13.53 -1.93
N TRP A 44 -12.21 13.25 -3.18
CA TRP A 44 -13.18 12.88 -4.21
C TRP A 44 -13.53 11.41 -4.08
N ILE A 45 -14.81 11.12 -3.92
CA ILE A 45 -15.34 9.76 -3.74
C ILE A 45 -16.46 9.51 -4.74
N VAL A 46 -16.65 8.24 -5.11
CA VAL A 46 -17.82 7.80 -5.87
C VAL A 46 -18.95 7.54 -4.88
N ASP A 47 -20.06 8.24 -5.06
CA ASP A 47 -21.32 8.02 -4.36
C ASP A 47 -22.25 7.22 -5.27
N GLU A 48 -22.49 5.96 -4.89
CA GLU A 48 -23.37 5.03 -5.61
C GLU A 48 -24.84 5.10 -5.16
N SER A 49 -25.16 5.93 -4.16
CA SER A 49 -26.50 5.98 -3.57
C SER A 49 -27.55 6.74 -4.41
N GLY A 50 -27.12 7.42 -5.47
CA GLY A 50 -27.97 8.27 -6.31
C GLY A 50 -28.93 7.48 -7.20
N ILE A 51 -30.19 7.95 -7.28
CA ILE A 51 -31.23 7.41 -8.19
C ILE A 51 -30.79 7.53 -9.66
N GLU A 52 -30.00 8.55 -9.99
CA GLU A 52 -29.49 8.84 -11.33
C GLU A 52 -28.15 8.13 -11.65
N GLY A 53 -27.71 7.22 -10.78
CA GLY A 53 -26.45 6.48 -10.92
C GLY A 53 -25.26 7.09 -10.14
N PRO A 54 -24.08 6.46 -10.24
CA PRO A 54 -22.90 6.84 -9.47
C PRO A 54 -22.38 8.24 -9.82
N ARG A 55 -22.02 9.02 -8.80
CA ARG A 55 -21.51 10.40 -8.95
C ARG A 55 -20.22 10.61 -8.20
N ILE A 56 -19.33 11.43 -8.75
CA ILE A 56 -18.12 11.85 -8.03
C ILE A 56 -18.46 13.08 -7.20
N VAL A 57 -18.30 12.97 -5.88
CA VAL A 57 -18.57 14.05 -4.91
C VAL A 57 -17.35 14.31 -4.05
N LYS A 58 -17.16 15.56 -3.66
CA LYS A 58 -16.09 15.95 -2.73
C LYS A 58 -16.63 15.92 -1.30
N ARG A 59 -16.01 15.13 -0.43
CA ARG A 59 -16.49 14.93 0.96
C ARG A 59 -15.32 14.74 1.91
N GLU A 60 -15.44 15.26 3.12
CA GLU A 60 -14.51 14.94 4.20
C GLU A 60 -14.68 13.47 4.62
N ILE A 61 -13.60 12.71 4.56
CA ILE A 61 -13.57 11.29 4.98
C ILE A 61 -12.49 11.08 6.02
N THR A 62 -12.66 10.04 6.84
CA THR A 62 -11.60 9.54 7.74
C THR A 62 -11.04 8.25 7.16
N TYR A 63 -9.73 8.19 6.89
CA TYR A 63 -9.07 6.99 6.35
C TYR A 63 -7.62 6.90 6.82
N VAL A 64 -6.97 5.76 6.58
CA VAL A 64 -5.54 5.56 6.88
C VAL A 64 -4.73 5.70 5.59
N PRO A 65 -3.91 6.75 5.41
CA PRO A 65 -3.14 6.98 4.18
C PRO A 65 -2.22 5.83 3.79
N GLY A 66 -1.54 5.23 4.77
CA GLY A 66 -0.65 4.09 4.54
C GLY A 66 -1.36 2.88 3.94
N LEU A 67 -2.58 2.59 4.40
CA LEU A 67 -3.40 1.50 3.87
C LEU A 67 -3.85 1.80 2.43
N TYR A 68 -4.26 3.05 2.17
CA TYR A 68 -4.60 3.48 0.82
C TYR A 68 -3.40 3.39 -0.13
N LYS A 69 -2.21 3.81 0.32
CA LYS A 69 -1.01 3.85 -0.53
C LYS A 69 -0.54 2.45 -0.93
N ILE A 70 -0.55 1.48 -0.02
CA ILE A 70 -0.16 0.10 -0.38
C ILE A 70 -1.10 -0.52 -1.41
N PHE A 71 -2.39 -0.19 -1.37
CA PHE A 71 -3.34 -0.62 -2.39
C PHE A 71 -3.07 0.08 -3.74
N ASP A 72 -2.88 1.39 -3.71
CA ASP A 72 -2.53 2.21 -4.89
C ASP A 72 -1.26 1.71 -5.60
N GLU A 73 -0.21 1.35 -4.85
CA GLU A 73 1.03 0.80 -5.43
C GLU A 73 0.78 -0.50 -6.23
N ILE A 74 -0.08 -1.40 -5.75
CA ILE A 74 -0.38 -2.62 -6.49
C ILE A 74 -1.23 -2.31 -7.74
N LEU A 75 -2.16 -1.36 -7.65
CA LEU A 75 -2.96 -0.92 -8.80
C LEU A 75 -2.11 -0.25 -9.88
N VAL A 76 -1.19 0.64 -9.51
CA VAL A 76 -0.26 1.28 -10.45
C VAL A 76 0.62 0.23 -11.11
N ASN A 77 1.15 -0.73 -10.34
CA ASN A 77 1.91 -1.85 -10.90
C ASN A 77 1.09 -2.71 -11.88
N ALA A 78 -0.20 -2.92 -11.60
CA ALA A 78 -1.12 -3.60 -12.51
C ALA A 78 -1.36 -2.79 -13.81
N ALA A 79 -1.53 -1.48 -13.70
CA ALA A 79 -1.66 -0.58 -14.85
C ALA A 79 -0.37 -0.53 -15.69
N ASP A 80 0.79 -0.51 -15.05
CA ASP A 80 2.10 -0.56 -15.72
C ASP A 80 2.30 -1.87 -16.49
N ASN A 81 1.70 -2.98 -16.01
CA ASN A 81 1.71 -4.22 -16.76
C ASN A 81 1.02 -4.08 -18.12
N LYS A 82 -0.07 -3.31 -18.24
CA LYS A 82 -0.73 -3.05 -19.54
C LYS A 82 0.17 -2.30 -20.51
N GLN A 83 0.99 -1.38 -19.99
CA GLN A 83 1.93 -0.61 -20.81
C GLN A 83 3.05 -1.51 -21.35
N ARG A 84 3.55 -2.43 -20.53
CA ARG A 84 4.58 -3.42 -20.92
C ARG A 84 4.02 -4.52 -21.83
N ASP A 85 2.85 -5.02 -21.49
CA ASP A 85 2.16 -6.12 -22.18
C ASP A 85 0.78 -5.67 -22.67
N LYS A 86 0.74 -5.35 -23.97
CA LYS A 86 -0.47 -4.87 -24.63
C LYS A 86 -1.57 -5.92 -24.73
N THR A 87 -1.27 -7.21 -24.51
CA THR A 87 -2.25 -8.30 -24.59
C THR A 87 -3.17 -8.37 -23.36
N MET A 88 -2.77 -7.75 -22.25
CA MET A 88 -3.61 -7.60 -21.07
C MET A 88 -4.90 -6.85 -21.42
N SER A 89 -6.07 -7.36 -21.05
CA SER A 89 -7.36 -6.78 -21.46
C SER A 89 -7.96 -5.86 -20.41
N SER A 90 -7.94 -6.27 -19.14
CA SER A 90 -8.61 -5.57 -18.05
C SER A 90 -7.94 -5.88 -16.71
N ILE A 91 -8.18 -4.99 -15.74
CA ILE A 91 -7.84 -5.20 -14.34
C ILE A 91 -9.16 -5.45 -13.60
N GLU A 92 -9.20 -6.50 -12.80
CA GLU A 92 -10.33 -6.79 -11.90
C GLU A 92 -9.86 -6.67 -10.45
N VAL A 93 -10.67 -6.02 -9.63
CA VAL A 93 -10.38 -5.79 -8.21
C VAL A 93 -11.51 -6.38 -7.38
N ASP A 94 -11.19 -7.35 -6.53
CA ASP A 94 -12.10 -7.94 -5.57
C ASP A 94 -11.69 -7.54 -4.15
N ILE A 95 -12.62 -6.99 -3.39
CA ILE A 95 -12.41 -6.50 -2.02
C ILE A 95 -13.37 -7.22 -1.08
N ASN A 96 -12.83 -8.15 -0.30
CA ASN A 96 -13.56 -8.84 0.74
C ASN A 96 -13.24 -8.22 2.12
N GLN A 97 -14.12 -7.34 2.58
CA GLN A 97 -13.97 -6.64 3.85
C GLN A 97 -14.08 -7.57 5.06
N TYR A 98 -14.91 -8.62 5.00
CA TYR A 98 -15.08 -9.57 6.10
C TYR A 98 -13.82 -10.40 6.36
N LEU A 99 -13.08 -10.72 5.30
CA LEU A 99 -11.84 -11.49 5.38
C LEU A 99 -10.58 -10.60 5.42
N ASN A 100 -10.75 -9.28 5.31
CA ASN A 100 -9.65 -8.31 5.10
C ASN A 100 -8.74 -8.71 3.92
N LYS A 101 -9.32 -9.12 2.80
CA LYS A 101 -8.59 -9.56 1.61
C LYS A 101 -8.90 -8.66 0.43
N ILE A 102 -7.86 -8.30 -0.32
CA ILE A 102 -7.93 -7.60 -1.58
C ILE A 102 -7.21 -8.45 -2.63
N HIS A 103 -7.89 -8.77 -3.71
CA HIS A 103 -7.32 -9.45 -4.87
C HIS A 103 -7.35 -8.51 -6.08
N ILE A 104 -6.22 -8.41 -6.78
CA ILE A 104 -6.08 -7.65 -8.02
C ILE A 104 -5.64 -8.63 -9.10
N PHE A 105 -6.48 -8.80 -10.13
CA PHE A 105 -6.25 -9.75 -11.22
C PHE A 105 -5.95 -9.00 -12.52
N LEU A 106 -4.98 -9.53 -13.27
CA LEU A 106 -4.68 -9.09 -14.63
C LEU A 106 -5.33 -10.10 -15.59
N LEU A 107 -6.30 -9.62 -16.35
CA LEU A 107 -7.04 -10.47 -17.28
C LEU A 107 -6.50 -10.34 -18.69
N TYR A 108 -6.65 -11.42 -19.45
CA TYR A 108 -6.18 -11.55 -20.82
C TYR A 108 -7.29 -12.17 -21.66
N ILE A 109 -7.58 -11.58 -22.83
CA ILE A 109 -8.53 -12.19 -23.77
C ILE A 109 -7.86 -13.43 -24.35
N ARG A 110 -8.47 -14.60 -24.10
CA ARG A 110 -8.13 -15.81 -24.85
C ARG A 110 -8.68 -15.67 -26.26
N SER A 111 -7.80 -15.45 -27.24
CA SER A 111 -8.13 -15.71 -28.63
C SER A 111 -8.38 -17.20 -28.78
N PHE A 112 -9.65 -17.61 -28.82
CA PHE A 112 -9.99 -18.93 -29.34
C PHE A 112 -9.71 -18.92 -30.84
N PRO A 113 -8.86 -19.81 -31.37
CA PRO A 113 -8.78 -19.99 -32.81
C PRO A 113 -10.15 -20.49 -33.28
N LEU A 114 -10.79 -19.75 -34.18
CA LEU A 114 -11.92 -20.28 -34.95
C LEU A 114 -11.37 -21.48 -35.74
N SER A 115 -11.97 -22.65 -35.52
CA SER A 115 -11.65 -23.89 -36.23
C SER A 115 -12.36 -23.95 -37.58
#